data_AF-A0A1E5NY20-F1
#
_entry.id   AF-A0A1E5NY20-F1
#
_cell.length_a   1.000
_cell.length_b   1.000
_cell.length_c   1.000
_cell.angle_alpha   90.00
_cell.angle_beta   90.00
_cell.angle_gamma   90.00
#
_symmetry.space_group_name_H-M   'P 1'
#
loop_
_entity.id
_entity.type
_entity.pdbx_description
1 polymer ?
#
loop_
_entity_poly.entity_id
_entity_poly.type
_entity_poly.pdbx_seq_one_letter_code
_entity_poly.pdbx_strand_id
1 'polypeptide(L)'
;MIEIQPTGLAADLEALAGAPAAPKGPPCTVGAFLAHADEPTAAALRVALDTPSITGKSIADTLRKYGGAVTAYTVARHRRRGESNGCRCPR
;
A
#
# COMPACT_ATOMS: atom_id res chain seq x y z
N MET A 1 -13.69 -23.36 29.69
CA MET A 1 -12.22 -23.26 29.87
C MET A 1 -11.62 -23.70 28.55
N ILE A 2 -10.74 -22.90 27.94
CA ILE A 2 -10.09 -23.27 26.66
C ILE A 2 -8.82 -24.03 27.03
N GLU A 3 -8.72 -25.29 26.64
CA GLU A 3 -7.49 -26.08 26.75
C GLU A 3 -6.57 -25.69 25.58
N ILE A 4 -5.47 -25.00 25.91
CA ILE A 4 -4.44 -24.63 24.94
C ILE A 4 -3.45 -25.78 24.90
N GLN A 5 -3.34 -26.50 23.77
CA GLN A 5 -2.33 -27.52 23.56
C GLN A 5 -1.04 -26.86 23.03
N PRO A 6 0.03 -26.74 23.83
CA PRO A 6 1.21 -25.94 23.47
C PRO A 6 2.18 -26.67 22.54
N THR A 7 1.98 -27.98 22.34
CA THR A 7 2.88 -28.82 21.54
C THR A 7 2.72 -28.47 20.06
N GLY A 8 3.76 -27.88 19.47
CA GLY A 8 3.77 -27.44 18.06
C GLY A 8 3.54 -25.95 17.85
N LEU A 9 2.89 -25.25 18.80
CA LEU A 9 2.63 -23.81 18.70
C LEU A 9 3.91 -22.99 18.54
N ALA A 10 4.98 -23.34 19.26
CA ALA A 10 6.26 -22.64 19.14
C ALA A 10 6.87 -22.80 17.73
N ALA A 11 6.84 -24.01 17.16
CA ALA A 11 7.34 -24.28 15.82
C ALA A 11 6.49 -23.58 14.74
N ASP A 12 5.17 -23.56 14.92
CA ASP A 12 4.26 -22.86 14.01
C ASP A 12 4.47 -21.34 14.05
N LEU A 13 4.68 -20.75 15.23
CA LEU A 13 4.99 -19.33 15.39
C LEU A 13 6.35 -18.96 14.78
N GLU A 14 7.35 -19.83 14.90
CA GLU A 14 8.68 -19.65 14.32
C GLU A 14 8.64 -19.75 12.78
N ALA A 15 7.85 -20.67 12.24
CA ALA A 15 7.57 -20.76 10.80
C ALA A 15 6.85 -19.51 10.26
N LEU A 16 5.92 -18.93 11.04
CA LEU A 16 5.25 -17.68 10.69
C LEU A 16 6.20 -16.47 10.71
N ALA A 17 7.14 -16.43 11.65
CA ALA A 17 8.13 -15.35 11.75
C ALA A 17 9.12 -15.36 10.57
N GLY A 18 9.44 -16.55 10.02
CA GLY A 18 10.32 -16.72 8.86
C GLY A 18 9.64 -16.61 7.50
N ALA A 19 8.31 -16.56 7.45
CA ALA A 19 7.59 -16.53 6.18
C ALA A 19 7.73 -15.16 5.47
N PRO A 20 8.18 -15.12 4.20
CA PRO A 20 8.18 -13.87 3.44
C PRO A 20 6.73 -13.37 3.30
N ALA A 21 6.51 -12.10 3.65
CA ALA A 21 5.19 -11.49 3.54
C ALA A 21 4.78 -11.44 2.06
N ALA A 22 3.94 -12.38 1.64
CA ALA A 22 3.34 -12.33 0.30
C ALA A 22 2.53 -11.03 0.17
N PRO A 23 2.72 -10.23 -0.90
CA PRO A 23 1.92 -9.04 -1.12
C PRO A 23 0.45 -9.48 -1.31
N LYS A 24 -0.38 -9.22 -0.29
CA LYS A 24 -1.80 -9.57 -0.31
C LYS A 24 -2.56 -8.61 -1.24
N GLY A 25 -2.75 -9.04 -2.49
CA GLY A 25 -3.72 -8.49 -3.44
C GLY A 25 -3.13 -7.55 -4.51
N PRO A 26 -3.95 -7.17 -5.50
CA PRO A 26 -3.53 -6.28 -6.57
C PRO A 26 -3.11 -4.91 -6.02
N PRO A 27 -2.15 -4.22 -6.66
CA PRO A 27 -1.78 -2.86 -6.28
C PRO A 27 -3.02 -1.95 -6.35
N CYS A 28 -3.15 -1.03 -5.39
CA CYS A 28 -4.22 -0.04 -5.46
C CYS A 28 -4.03 0.85 -6.69
N THR A 29 -5.07 1.57 -7.13
CA THR A 29 -5.04 2.39 -8.36
C THR A 29 -3.85 3.36 -8.42
N VAL A 30 -3.43 3.95 -7.29
CA VAL A 30 -2.21 4.80 -7.22
C VAL A 30 -0.93 4.00 -7.52
N GLY A 31 -0.83 2.77 -7.01
CA GLY A 31 0.29 1.87 -7.31
C GLY A 31 0.27 1.39 -8.77
N ALA A 32 -0.91 1.20 -9.36
CA ALA A 32 -1.02 0.92 -10.80
C ALA A 32 -0.52 2.11 -11.63
N PHE A 33 -0.88 3.35 -11.25
CA PHE A 33 -0.31 4.55 -11.87
C PHE A 33 1.22 4.58 -11.79
N LEU A 34 1.80 4.29 -10.62
CA LEU A 34 3.25 4.21 -10.45
C LEU A 34 3.90 3.10 -11.27
N ALA A 35 3.22 1.97 -11.49
CA ALA A 35 3.75 0.84 -12.26
C ALA A 35 3.72 1.07 -13.78
N HIS A 36 2.81 1.92 -14.26
CA HIS A 36 2.66 2.22 -15.69
C HIS A 36 3.24 3.58 -16.11
N ALA A 37 3.61 4.43 -15.16
CA ALA A 37 4.29 5.69 -15.43
C ALA A 37 5.74 5.45 -15.86
N ASP A 38 6.24 6.31 -16.76
CA ASP A 38 7.67 6.43 -17.01
C ASP A 38 8.39 6.97 -15.78
N GLU A 39 9.69 6.69 -15.64
CA GLU A 39 10.44 7.00 -14.42
C GLU A 39 10.36 8.48 -13.98
N PRO A 40 10.46 9.47 -14.88
CA PRO A 40 10.29 10.88 -14.50
C PRO A 40 8.91 11.17 -13.87
N THR A 41 7.84 10.64 -14.46
CA THR A 41 6.48 10.81 -13.95
C THR A 41 6.28 10.05 -12.63
N ALA A 42 6.83 8.84 -12.52
CA ALA A 42 6.78 8.05 -11.30
C ALA A 42 7.52 8.77 -10.15
N ALA A 43 8.69 9.35 -10.42
CA ALA A 43 9.44 10.15 -9.46
C ALA A 43 8.65 11.39 -9.00
N ALA A 44 8.07 12.14 -9.93
CA ALA A 44 7.24 13.31 -9.59
C ALA A 44 6.01 12.93 -8.75
N LEU A 45 5.35 11.80 -9.08
CA LEU A 45 4.21 11.30 -8.32
C LEU A 45 4.62 10.84 -6.91
N ARG A 46 5.76 10.16 -6.75
CA ARG A 46 6.31 9.79 -5.43
C ARG A 46 6.57 11.04 -4.57
N VAL A 47 7.23 12.05 -5.13
CA VAL A 47 7.46 13.34 -4.43
C VAL A 47 6.14 13.97 -3.99
N ALA A 48 5.13 14.00 -4.86
CA ALA A 48 3.81 14.53 -4.49
C ALA A 48 3.12 13.72 -3.38
N LEU A 49 3.25 12.38 -3.42
CA LEU A 49 2.69 11.49 -2.40
C LEU A 49 3.37 11.68 -1.04
N ASP A 50 4.67 11.92 -1.00
CA ASP A 50 5.44 12.08 0.23
C ASP A 50 5.43 13.51 0.78
N THR A 51 5.04 14.50 -0.02
CA THR A 51 4.93 15.91 0.41
C THR A 51 3.63 16.17 1.19
N PRO A 52 3.69 16.50 2.51
CA PRO A 52 2.48 16.65 3.33
C PRO A 52 1.60 17.84 2.95
N SER A 53 2.20 18.92 2.44
CA SER A 53 1.47 20.12 2.00
C SER A 53 0.64 19.89 0.73
N ILE A 54 0.97 18.86 -0.06
CA ILE A 54 0.16 18.46 -1.21
C ILE A 54 -0.98 17.59 -0.72
N THR A 55 -2.21 18.03 -0.95
CA THR A 55 -3.39 17.33 -0.43
C THR A 55 -3.65 16.03 -1.20
N GLY A 56 -4.22 15.01 -0.52
CA GLY A 56 -4.66 13.79 -1.20
C GLY A 56 -5.73 14.05 -2.27
N LYS A 57 -6.54 15.11 -2.08
CA LYS A 57 -7.54 15.55 -3.06
C LYS A 57 -6.89 16.08 -4.33
N SER A 58 -5.93 16.99 -4.23
CA SER A 58 -5.23 17.54 -5.41
C SER A 58 -4.48 16.46 -6.21
N ILE A 59 -3.93 15.45 -5.53
CA ILE A 59 -3.31 14.29 -6.19
C ILE A 59 -4.37 13.46 -6.90
N ALA A 60 -5.48 13.14 -6.23
CA ALA A 60 -6.56 12.36 -6.83
C ALA A 60 -7.19 13.07 -8.03
N ASP A 61 -7.45 14.37 -7.93
CA ASP A 61 -8.00 15.18 -9.02
C ASP A 61 -7.05 15.24 -10.22
N THR A 62 -5.74 15.33 -9.98
CA THR A 62 -4.72 15.26 -11.04
C THR A 62 -4.71 13.89 -11.71
N LEU A 63 -4.63 12.80 -10.93
CA LEU A 63 -4.59 11.44 -11.49
C LEU A 63 -5.86 11.08 -12.28
N ARG A 64 -7.04 11.51 -11.81
CA ARG A 64 -8.32 11.31 -12.53
C ARG A 64 -8.32 11.87 -13.96
N LYS A 65 -7.60 12.96 -14.22
CA LYS A 65 -7.50 13.55 -15.58
C LYS A 65 -6.83 12.60 -16.57
N TYR A 66 -5.98 11.71 -16.08
CA TYR A 66 -5.22 10.74 -16.89
C TYR A 66 -5.82 9.32 -16.80
N GLY A 67 -6.95 9.16 -16.13
CA GLY A 67 -7.69 7.90 -16.03
C GLY A 67 -7.81 7.34 -14.60
N GLY A 68 -8.59 6.27 -14.47
CA GLY A 68 -8.74 5.54 -13.21
C GLY A 68 -9.61 6.21 -12.13
N ALA A 69 -10.28 5.38 -11.33
CA ALA A 69 -11.11 5.83 -10.22
C ALA A 69 -10.26 6.11 -8.97
N VAL A 70 -9.40 7.13 -9.02
CA VAL A 70 -8.58 7.54 -7.86
C VAL A 70 -9.40 8.45 -6.96
N THR A 71 -9.45 8.19 -5.65
CA THR A 71 -10.11 9.08 -4.68
C THR A 71 -9.08 9.64 -3.70
N ALA A 72 -9.41 10.74 -3.01
CA ALA A 72 -8.58 11.24 -1.91
C ALA A 72 -8.35 10.17 -0.83
N TYR A 73 -9.35 9.31 -0.58
CA TYR A 73 -9.23 8.16 0.31
C TYR A 73 -8.22 7.12 -0.20
N THR A 74 -8.22 6.83 -1.51
CA THR A 74 -7.25 5.94 -2.14
C THR A 74 -5.83 6.48 -1.96
N VAL A 75 -5.63 7.79 -2.12
CA VAL A 75 -4.33 8.45 -1.89
C VAL A 75 -3.92 8.38 -0.43
N ALA A 76 -4.82 8.70 0.51
CA ALA A 76 -4.55 8.61 1.94
C ALA A 76 -4.23 7.18 2.40
N ARG A 77 -4.87 6.18 1.80
CA ARG A 77 -4.57 4.76 2.03
C ARG A 77 -3.20 4.38 1.45
N HIS A 78 -2.83 4.93 0.29
CA HIS A 78 -1.53 4.69 -0.33
C HIS A 78 -0.36 5.36 0.43
N ARG A 79 -0.57 6.55 1.00
CA ARG A 79 0.43 7.20 1.88
C ARG A 79 0.76 6.33 3.09
N ARG A 80 -0.25 5.66 3.65
CA ARG A 80 -0.13 4.71 4.77
C ARG A 80 0.28 3.30 4.32
N ARG A 81 0.81 3.11 3.10
CA ARG A 81 1.13 1.77 2.58
C ARG A 81 2.05 1.00 3.54
N GLY A 82 1.73 -0.26 3.77
CA GLY A 82 2.39 -1.11 4.77
C GLY A 82 1.79 -1.05 6.18
N GLU A 83 0.97 -0.05 6.51
CA GLU A 83 0.26 0.03 7.80
C GLU A 83 -1.05 -0.79 7.78
N SER A 84 -1.64 -1.02 8.96
CA SER A 84 -2.91 -1.75 9.14
C SER A 84 -4.08 -1.18 8.33
N ASN A 85 -4.14 0.15 8.20
CA ASN A 85 -5.14 0.88 7.41
C ASN A 85 -4.59 1.37 6.06
N GLY A 86 -3.42 0.87 5.65
CA GLY A 86 -2.75 1.18 4.40
C GLY A 86 -3.21 0.34 3.22
N CYS A 87 -2.69 0.64 2.03
CA CYS A 87 -2.68 -0.32 0.94
C CYS A 87 -1.47 -1.26 1.07
N ARG A 88 -1.48 -2.35 0.31
CA ARG A 88 -0.40 -3.35 0.27
C ARG A 88 0.59 -3.12 -0.86
N CYS A 89 0.60 -1.94 -1.47
CA CYS A 89 1.62 -1.59 -2.46
C CYS A 89 3.02 -1.61 -1.84
N PRO A 90 4.06 -2.00 -2.60
CA PRO A 90 5.44 -1.93 -2.15
C PRO A 90 5.81 -0.49 -1.77
N ARG A 91 6.73 -0.35 -0.81
CA ARG A 91 7.18 0.96 -0.35
C ARG A 91 8.16 1.59 -1.32
#